data_AF-A0A2E1ZB71-F1
#
_entry.id   AF-A0A2E1ZB71-F1
#
_cell.length_a   1.000
_cell.length_b   1.000
_cell.length_c   1.000
_cell.angle_alpha   90.00
_cell.angle_beta   90.00
_cell.angle_gamma   90.00
#
_symmetry.space_group_name_H-M   'P 1'
#
loop_
_entity.id
_entity.type
_entity.pdbx_description
1 polymer ?
#
loop_
_entity_poly.entity_id
_entity_poly.type
_entity_poly.pdbx_seq_one_letter_code
_entity_poly.pdbx_strand_id
1 'polypeptide(L)'
;IRGPENPEFCKEGSEHPSAMLFPTQRAGRQLSMYDPNTEQYTFIDTCFSTHHLQFAYDEENTLWTSGGGAVVGWLNTREFLETGDAASAQGWSPLILDTNGNGQVDEWVEPGEEQDTSKDLRVNAGFYAVMPNPADGSIWGSNAFGYPGAVVRYDPATGLGERYNVPLPGFGSRGADIDKNGVVWVSLGSGHLGEFDRRKCQGPLNGPNATGDHCPEGWTFHPLPGPGFRDLPEDSVESSYYTWVDQHDSLGLGEDIPIVTGNLFDGVHALVDGEFQTLRVPYPLGFYTKGFEGRIDNPEAGWEGRGIWVPSGDRTPWLKEGGQGTKPLVVHFQMRPNPLSP
;
A
#
# COMPACT_ATOMS: atom_id res chain seq x y z
N ILE A 1 14.16 0.15 21.69
CA ILE A 1 14.47 -0.57 20.43
C ILE A 1 15.07 -1.91 20.79
N ARG A 2 14.39 -3.02 20.50
CA ARG A 2 14.94 -4.36 20.71
C ARG A 2 15.77 -4.84 19.52
N GLY A 3 16.56 -5.89 19.77
CA GLY A 3 17.24 -6.64 18.70
C GLY A 3 16.25 -7.45 17.86
N PRO A 4 16.71 -8.03 16.73
CA PRO A 4 15.81 -8.65 15.76
C PRO A 4 15.17 -9.96 16.21
N GLU A 5 15.68 -10.61 17.26
CA GLU A 5 15.13 -11.86 17.78
C GLU A 5 13.81 -11.62 18.49
N ASN A 6 12.74 -12.30 18.05
CA ASN A 6 11.42 -12.14 18.62
C ASN A 6 11.34 -12.66 20.07
N PRO A 7 10.48 -12.07 20.91
CA PRO A 7 10.15 -12.63 22.21
C PRO A 7 9.41 -13.97 22.07
N GLU A 8 9.40 -14.76 23.14
CA GLU A 8 8.85 -16.14 23.11
C GLU A 8 7.37 -16.19 22.73
N PHE A 9 6.58 -15.16 23.05
CA PHE A 9 5.15 -15.15 22.68
C PHE A 9 4.91 -15.06 21.16
N CYS A 10 5.92 -14.70 20.36
CA CYS A 10 5.84 -14.72 18.90
C CYS A 10 6.18 -16.09 18.29
N LYS A 11 6.79 -17.00 19.08
CA LYS A 11 7.42 -18.22 18.60
C LYS A 11 6.53 -19.45 18.82
N GLU A 12 6.98 -20.56 18.27
CA GLU A 12 6.35 -21.87 18.44
C GLU A 12 6.23 -22.23 19.92
N GLY A 13 5.08 -22.79 20.31
CA GLY A 13 4.76 -23.10 21.70
C GLY A 13 4.07 -21.97 22.48
N SER A 14 3.89 -20.80 21.87
CA SER A 14 3.09 -19.70 22.43
C SER A 14 1.58 -19.96 22.33
N GLU A 15 0.81 -19.41 23.27
CA GLU A 15 -0.66 -19.40 23.24
C GLU A 15 -1.24 -18.21 22.46
N HIS A 16 -0.39 -17.32 21.94
CA HIS A 16 -0.83 -16.20 21.11
C HIS A 16 -1.48 -16.73 19.81
N PRO A 17 -2.72 -16.34 19.44
CA PRO A 17 -3.43 -16.89 18.28
C PRO A 17 -2.62 -16.87 16.99
N SER A 18 -1.98 -15.75 16.67
CA SER A 18 -1.11 -15.63 15.50
C SER A 18 0.16 -16.49 15.55
N ALA A 19 0.71 -16.77 16.74
CA ALA A 19 1.87 -17.63 16.89
C ALA A 19 1.49 -19.12 16.77
N MET A 20 0.30 -19.50 17.22
CA MET A 20 -0.26 -20.84 16.99
C MET A 20 -0.51 -21.10 15.51
N LEU A 21 -0.96 -20.08 14.75
CA LEU A 21 -1.16 -20.19 13.31
C LEU A 21 0.18 -20.17 12.54
N PHE A 22 1.04 -19.19 12.82
CA PHE A 22 2.30 -19.01 12.09
C PHE A 22 3.36 -18.31 12.96
N PRO A 23 4.21 -19.06 13.67
CA PRO A 23 5.20 -18.47 14.57
C PRO A 23 6.29 -17.73 13.78
N THR A 24 6.73 -16.59 14.32
CA THR A 24 7.76 -15.75 13.70
C THR A 24 8.98 -15.65 14.60
N GLN A 25 10.15 -15.91 14.03
CA GLN A 25 11.39 -15.96 14.80
C GLN A 25 12.05 -14.59 14.95
N ARG A 26 11.88 -13.71 13.96
CA ARG A 26 12.60 -12.44 13.88
C ARG A 26 11.75 -11.32 13.28
N ALA A 27 11.96 -10.10 13.76
CA ALA A 27 11.39 -8.87 13.22
C ALA A 27 12.45 -7.76 13.20
N GLY A 28 12.45 -6.95 12.14
CA GLY A 28 13.40 -5.84 11.95
C GLY A 28 12.82 -4.51 12.40
N ARG A 29 12.33 -3.70 11.45
CA ARG A 29 11.72 -2.39 11.75
C ARG A 29 10.41 -2.59 12.50
N GLN A 30 10.24 -1.91 13.63
CA GLN A 30 9.06 -1.99 14.50
C GLN A 30 8.30 -0.66 14.53
N LEU A 31 7.21 -0.62 15.30
CA LEU A 31 6.36 0.55 15.46
C LEU A 31 6.93 1.54 16.50
N SER A 32 6.67 2.82 16.28
CA SER A 32 6.99 3.89 17.21
C SER A 32 5.87 4.92 17.15
N MET A 33 5.37 5.32 18.31
CA MET A 33 4.33 6.32 18.46
C MET A 33 4.91 7.57 19.10
N TYR A 34 4.63 8.74 18.53
CA TYR A 34 5.00 10.04 19.09
C TYR A 34 3.74 10.73 19.59
N ASP A 35 3.70 11.09 20.87
CA ASP A 35 2.63 11.92 21.44
C ASP A 35 3.06 13.40 21.38
N PRO A 36 2.41 14.24 20.56
CA PRO A 36 2.78 15.64 20.44
C PRO A 36 2.44 16.49 21.68
N ASN A 37 1.55 16.03 22.57
CA ASN A 37 1.20 16.77 23.79
C ASN A 37 2.27 16.63 24.87
N THR A 38 2.88 15.45 24.95
CA THR A 38 3.92 15.14 25.93
C THR A 38 5.33 15.15 25.35
N GLU A 39 5.45 15.21 24.02
CA GLU A 39 6.69 15.10 23.24
C GLU A 39 7.46 13.80 23.50
N GLN A 40 6.74 12.72 23.84
CA GLN A 40 7.32 11.43 24.16
C GLN A 40 7.17 10.40 23.05
N TYR A 41 8.18 9.53 22.92
CA TYR A 41 8.14 8.37 22.05
C TYR A 41 7.84 7.10 22.85
N THR A 42 6.85 6.33 22.39
CA THR A 42 6.59 4.97 22.83
C THR A 42 7.04 4.01 21.73
N PHE A 43 7.92 3.07 22.09
CA PHE A 43 8.39 2.02 21.17
C PHE A 43 7.56 0.76 21.37
N ILE A 44 7.00 0.23 20.29
CA ILE A 44 6.05 -0.88 20.32
C ILE A 44 6.71 -2.08 19.64
N ASP A 45 7.02 -3.10 20.44
CA ASP A 45 7.67 -4.32 19.94
C ASP A 45 6.65 -5.20 19.20
N THR A 46 6.80 -5.31 17.89
CA THR A 46 5.98 -6.18 17.05
C THR A 46 6.67 -7.53 16.77
N CYS A 47 5.90 -8.60 16.57
CA CYS A 47 6.38 -9.91 16.12
C CYS A 47 6.68 -9.96 14.61
N PHE A 48 6.23 -8.95 13.87
CA PHE A 48 6.45 -8.77 12.43
C PHE A 48 7.26 -7.50 12.16
N SER A 49 7.95 -7.47 11.02
CA SER A 49 8.60 -6.25 10.53
C SER A 49 7.56 -5.31 9.91
N THR A 50 7.84 -4.02 9.92
CA THR A 50 6.93 -2.99 9.39
C THR A 50 7.54 -2.25 8.20
N HIS A 51 6.65 -1.73 7.37
CA HIS A 51 6.68 -1.00 6.09
C HIS A 51 6.14 0.42 6.06
N HIS A 52 5.17 0.55 5.17
CA HIS A 52 4.08 1.49 5.18
C HIS A 52 3.07 1.09 6.25
N LEU A 53 2.23 2.03 6.67
CA LEU A 53 1.20 1.84 7.68
C LEU A 53 -0.05 2.63 7.29
N GLN A 54 -1.21 2.10 7.61
CA GLN A 54 -2.49 2.78 7.39
C GLN A 54 -3.52 2.29 8.41
N PHE A 55 -4.38 3.21 8.86
CA PHE A 55 -5.46 2.89 9.79
C PHE A 55 -6.65 2.29 9.03
N ALA A 56 -7.26 1.27 9.61
CA ALA A 56 -8.53 0.74 9.15
C ALA A 56 -9.69 1.65 9.55
N TYR A 57 -10.83 1.44 8.89
CA TYR A 57 -12.09 2.13 9.13
C TYR A 57 -12.96 1.42 10.20
N ASP A 58 -12.33 0.64 11.09
CA ASP A 58 -13.00 -0.10 12.16
C ASP A 58 -13.05 0.71 13.48
N GLU A 59 -13.86 0.24 14.44
CA GLU A 59 -14.02 0.90 15.74
C GLU A 59 -12.74 0.89 16.60
N GLU A 60 -11.82 -0.02 16.28
CA GLU A 60 -10.55 -0.21 17.01
C GLU A 60 -9.44 0.72 16.52
N ASN A 61 -9.67 1.41 15.39
CA ASN A 61 -8.63 2.09 14.62
C ASN A 61 -7.42 1.16 14.41
N THR A 62 -7.66 -0.04 13.91
CA THR A 62 -6.61 -1.04 13.70
C THR A 62 -5.55 -0.48 12.76
N LEU A 63 -4.29 -0.45 13.21
CA LEU A 63 -3.16 -0.04 12.40
C LEU A 63 -2.61 -1.25 11.64
N TRP A 64 -2.77 -1.25 10.32
CA TRP A 64 -2.22 -2.28 9.44
C TRP A 64 -0.86 -1.86 8.92
N THR A 65 0.04 -2.83 8.75
CA THR A 65 1.40 -2.57 8.28
C THR A 65 1.80 -3.50 7.14
N SER A 66 2.62 -2.97 6.24
CA SER A 66 3.30 -3.77 5.22
C SER A 66 4.70 -4.19 5.71
N GLY A 67 5.48 -4.90 4.88
CA GLY A 67 6.88 -5.21 5.20
C GLY A 67 7.11 -6.38 6.18
N GLY A 68 6.06 -7.09 6.58
CA GLY A 68 6.13 -8.29 7.43
C GLY A 68 6.75 -9.52 6.76
N GLY A 69 7.08 -9.43 5.47
CA GLY A 69 7.67 -10.52 4.71
C GLY A 69 6.65 -11.63 4.44
N ALA A 70 6.71 -12.70 5.23
CA ALA A 70 5.81 -13.85 5.09
C ALA A 70 4.41 -13.62 5.70
N VAL A 71 4.23 -12.53 6.44
CA VAL A 71 2.99 -12.23 7.18
C VAL A 71 2.50 -10.81 6.92
N VAL A 72 1.20 -10.61 7.07
CA VAL A 72 0.56 -9.30 7.21
C VAL A 72 0.32 -9.08 8.70
N GLY A 73 0.74 -7.92 9.22
CA GLY A 73 0.69 -7.63 10.65
C GLY A 73 -0.09 -6.36 10.97
N TRP A 74 -0.76 -6.38 12.12
CA TRP A 74 -1.59 -5.28 12.59
C TRP A 74 -1.46 -5.05 14.10
N LEU A 75 -1.90 -3.87 14.54
CA LEU A 75 -2.00 -3.47 15.94
C LEU A 75 -3.39 -2.87 16.20
N ASN A 76 -4.15 -3.45 17.12
CA ASN A 76 -5.32 -2.80 17.71
C ASN A 76 -4.84 -1.58 18.53
N THR A 77 -5.02 -0.39 17.98
CA THR A 77 -4.46 0.81 18.62
C THR A 77 -5.24 1.24 19.84
N ARG A 78 -6.56 1.02 19.87
CA ARG A 78 -7.39 1.26 21.06
C ARG A 78 -6.93 0.41 22.23
N GLU A 79 -6.80 -0.90 22.05
CA GLU A 79 -6.32 -1.80 23.10
C GLU A 79 -4.91 -1.44 23.57
N PHE A 80 -4.01 -1.12 22.65
CA PHE A 80 -2.65 -0.72 23.01
C PHE A 80 -2.63 0.59 23.81
N LEU A 81 -3.43 1.59 23.43
CA LEU A 81 -3.52 2.86 24.15
C LEU A 81 -4.16 2.71 25.53
N GLU A 82 -5.09 1.77 25.69
CA GLU A 82 -5.76 1.50 26.97
C GLU A 82 -4.86 0.70 27.94
N THR A 83 -4.13 -0.29 27.43
CA THR A 83 -3.42 -1.28 28.27
C THR A 83 -1.91 -1.10 28.32
N GLY A 84 -1.32 -0.53 27.25
CA GLY A 84 0.13 -0.53 27.02
C GLY A 84 0.70 -1.90 26.65
N ASP A 85 -0.12 -2.94 26.50
CA ASP A 85 0.32 -4.31 26.19
C ASP A 85 0.38 -4.52 24.69
N ALA A 86 1.58 -4.42 24.13
CA ALA A 86 1.81 -4.70 22.72
C ALA A 86 1.57 -6.17 22.36
N ALA A 87 1.74 -7.11 23.29
CA ALA A 87 1.62 -8.54 23.00
C ALA A 87 0.17 -8.94 22.79
N SER A 88 -0.76 -8.41 23.58
CA SER A 88 -2.20 -8.67 23.40
C SER A 88 -2.81 -7.88 22.26
N ALA A 89 -2.35 -6.64 22.06
CA ALA A 89 -2.91 -5.72 21.06
C ALA A 89 -2.48 -5.99 19.62
N GLN A 90 -1.58 -6.94 19.35
CA GLN A 90 -1.07 -7.19 18.01
C GLN A 90 -1.54 -8.52 17.43
N GLY A 91 -1.55 -8.60 16.11
CA GLY A 91 -1.77 -9.85 15.40
C GLY A 91 -1.02 -9.89 14.09
N TRP A 92 -0.83 -11.11 13.59
CA TRP A 92 -0.31 -11.35 12.26
C TRP A 92 -0.90 -12.63 11.67
N SER A 93 -0.88 -12.70 10.35
CA SER A 93 -1.32 -13.89 9.61
C SER A 93 -0.41 -14.10 8.41
N PRO A 94 -0.08 -15.35 8.05
CA PRO A 94 0.44 -15.65 6.73
C PRO A 94 -0.66 -15.38 5.68
N LEU A 95 -0.27 -15.29 4.41
CA LEU A 95 -1.19 -15.21 3.28
C LEU A 95 -1.49 -16.62 2.78
N ILE A 96 -2.74 -17.03 2.88
CA ILE A 96 -3.22 -18.38 2.56
C ILE A 96 -4.31 -18.28 1.51
N LEU A 97 -4.12 -18.92 0.35
CA LEU A 97 -5.14 -19.01 -0.69
C LEU A 97 -6.02 -20.23 -0.43
N ASP A 98 -7.33 -20.01 -0.41
CA ASP A 98 -8.37 -21.04 -0.29
C ASP A 98 -8.41 -21.92 -1.54
N THR A 99 -7.45 -22.83 -1.64
CA THR A 99 -7.19 -23.59 -2.86
C THR A 99 -8.10 -24.82 -2.93
N ASN A 100 -8.57 -25.30 -1.78
CA ASN A 100 -9.57 -26.35 -1.68
C ASN A 100 -11.01 -25.82 -1.87
N GLY A 101 -11.22 -24.49 -1.74
CA GLY A 101 -12.45 -23.78 -2.09
C GLY A 101 -13.56 -23.83 -1.03
N ASN A 102 -13.24 -24.12 0.23
CA ASN A 102 -14.24 -24.32 1.28
C ASN A 102 -14.50 -23.08 2.16
N GLY A 103 -13.74 -22.00 1.96
CA GLY A 103 -13.93 -20.72 2.63
C GLY A 103 -13.40 -20.62 4.06
N GLN A 104 -12.56 -21.56 4.51
CA GLN A 104 -11.90 -21.53 5.82
C GLN A 104 -10.40 -21.81 5.67
N VAL A 105 -9.60 -21.34 6.63
CA VAL A 105 -8.17 -21.70 6.69
C VAL A 105 -8.02 -23.15 7.16
N ASP A 106 -7.43 -24.00 6.33
CA ASP A 106 -7.11 -25.39 6.62
C ASP A 106 -5.59 -25.65 6.64
N GLU A 107 -5.19 -26.92 6.70
CA GLU A 107 -3.81 -27.31 6.38
C GLU A 107 -3.44 -26.83 4.97
N TRP A 108 -2.28 -26.20 4.84
CA TRP A 108 -1.79 -25.64 3.57
C TRP A 108 -0.51 -26.30 3.09
N VAL A 109 -0.26 -26.16 1.79
CA VAL A 109 1.01 -26.41 1.13
C VAL A 109 1.91 -25.18 1.24
N GLU A 110 3.20 -25.39 1.46
CA GLU A 110 4.18 -24.30 1.57
C GLU A 110 4.63 -23.77 0.19
N PRO A 111 5.05 -22.50 0.09
CA PRO A 111 5.52 -21.93 -1.17
C PRO A 111 6.68 -22.73 -1.79
N GLY A 112 6.50 -23.17 -3.04
CA GLY A 112 7.51 -23.91 -3.81
C GLY A 112 7.35 -25.44 -3.75
N GLU A 113 6.42 -25.94 -2.93
CA GLU A 113 6.02 -27.35 -2.94
C GLU A 113 4.97 -27.62 -4.03
N GLU A 114 4.74 -28.91 -4.34
CA GLU A 114 3.73 -29.33 -5.31
C GLU A 114 2.32 -29.07 -4.76
N GLN A 115 1.45 -28.49 -5.59
CA GLN A 115 0.09 -28.14 -5.19
C GLN A 115 -0.73 -29.41 -4.89
N ASP A 116 -1.39 -29.43 -3.73
CA ASP A 116 -2.41 -30.41 -3.35
C ASP A 116 -3.76 -29.71 -3.34
N THR A 117 -4.66 -30.06 -4.26
CA THR A 117 -5.96 -29.37 -4.40
C THR A 117 -6.95 -29.71 -3.28
N SER A 118 -6.59 -30.57 -2.34
CA SER A 118 -7.37 -30.83 -1.12
C SER A 118 -6.97 -29.93 0.05
N LYS A 119 -5.89 -29.15 -0.11
CA LYS A 119 -5.32 -28.26 0.90
C LYS A 119 -5.35 -26.82 0.42
N ASP A 120 -5.13 -25.91 1.35
CA ASP A 120 -4.85 -24.51 1.03
C ASP A 120 -3.44 -24.33 0.49
N LEU A 121 -3.12 -23.12 -0.01
CA LEU A 121 -1.80 -22.77 -0.49
C LEU A 121 -1.30 -21.51 0.20
N ARG A 122 -0.23 -21.61 1.00
CA ARG A 122 0.45 -20.43 1.50
C ARG A 122 1.24 -19.77 0.38
N VAL A 123 1.20 -18.45 0.30
CA VAL A 123 1.97 -17.68 -0.68
C VAL A 123 2.92 -16.68 -0.03
N ASN A 124 4.12 -16.55 -0.59
CA ASN A 124 5.06 -15.49 -0.23
C ASN A 124 4.74 -14.20 -1.00
N ALA A 125 3.55 -13.65 -0.78
CA ALA A 125 3.05 -12.46 -1.45
C ALA A 125 3.04 -11.24 -0.52
N GLY A 126 4.13 -11.06 0.23
CA GLY A 126 4.27 -10.02 1.25
C GLY A 126 3.93 -8.62 0.72
N PHE A 127 3.24 -7.86 1.57
CA PHE A 127 2.77 -6.51 1.27
C PHE A 127 3.93 -5.52 1.19
N TYR A 128 3.97 -4.75 0.11
CA TYR A 128 4.78 -3.55 -0.03
C TYR A 128 3.95 -2.30 0.31
N ALA A 129 2.87 -2.03 -0.40
CA ALA A 129 1.80 -1.14 0.09
C ALA A 129 0.86 -1.91 1.04
N VAL A 130 0.12 -1.20 1.88
CA VAL A 130 -0.94 -1.74 2.75
C VAL A 130 -2.11 -0.76 2.72
N MET A 131 -3.32 -1.27 2.49
CA MET A 131 -4.49 -0.49 2.14
C MET A 131 -5.73 -1.15 2.76
N PRO A 132 -6.17 -0.73 3.95
CA PRO A 132 -7.46 -1.13 4.49
C PRO A 132 -8.59 -0.66 3.57
N ASN A 133 -9.43 -1.60 3.12
CA ASN A 133 -10.53 -1.31 2.21
C ASN A 133 -11.73 -0.72 2.98
N PRO A 134 -12.10 0.54 2.77
CA PRO A 134 -13.29 1.14 3.40
C PRO A 134 -14.60 0.45 2.97
N ALA A 135 -14.64 -0.22 1.81
CA ALA A 135 -15.87 -0.79 1.28
C ALA A 135 -16.31 -2.09 1.97
N ASP A 136 -15.36 -2.91 2.43
CA ASP A 136 -15.65 -4.24 2.98
C ASP A 136 -14.76 -4.69 4.16
N GLY A 137 -13.80 -3.87 4.60
CA GLY A 137 -12.89 -4.19 5.70
C GLY A 137 -11.76 -5.17 5.36
N SER A 138 -11.67 -5.65 4.10
CA SER A 138 -10.52 -6.42 3.66
C SER A 138 -9.26 -5.56 3.56
N ILE A 139 -8.10 -6.17 3.64
CA ILE A 139 -6.82 -5.46 3.61
C ILE A 139 -6.11 -5.81 2.32
N TRP A 140 -5.80 -4.80 1.53
CA TRP A 140 -5.07 -4.96 0.29
C TRP A 140 -3.61 -4.58 0.46
N GLY A 141 -2.77 -5.17 -0.36
CA GLY A 141 -1.36 -4.84 -0.49
C GLY A 141 -0.88 -5.00 -1.92
N SER A 142 0.22 -4.34 -2.26
CA SER A 142 0.92 -4.60 -3.51
C SER A 142 2.10 -5.54 -3.27
N ASN A 143 2.38 -6.46 -4.19
CA ASN A 143 3.55 -7.33 -4.13
C ASN A 143 4.67 -6.80 -5.06
N ALA A 144 5.46 -5.85 -4.55
CA ALA A 144 6.33 -5.03 -5.37
C ALA A 144 7.72 -5.63 -5.72
N PHE A 145 8.07 -6.77 -5.13
CA PHE A 145 9.38 -7.42 -5.33
C PHE A 145 9.27 -8.80 -5.99
N GLY A 146 8.08 -9.13 -6.51
CA GLY A 146 7.86 -10.21 -7.48
C GLY A 146 7.70 -9.65 -8.88
N TYR A 147 8.00 -10.45 -9.90
CA TYR A 147 7.72 -10.13 -11.31
C TYR A 147 6.64 -11.08 -11.84
N PRO A 148 5.59 -10.60 -12.54
CA PRO A 148 5.32 -9.20 -12.93
C PRO A 148 4.82 -8.31 -11.79
N GLY A 149 4.63 -8.86 -10.59
CA GLY A 149 4.00 -8.17 -9.46
C GLY A 149 2.52 -8.52 -9.36
N ALA A 150 1.88 -8.09 -8.27
CA ALA A 150 0.49 -8.41 -7.98
C ALA A 150 -0.15 -7.40 -7.03
N VAL A 151 -1.48 -7.37 -6.98
CA VAL A 151 -2.22 -6.92 -5.80
C VAL A 151 -2.72 -8.14 -5.04
N VAL A 152 -2.76 -8.02 -3.72
CA VAL A 152 -3.00 -9.13 -2.80
C VAL A 152 -4.04 -8.66 -1.78
N ARG A 153 -5.08 -9.45 -1.59
CA ARG A 153 -6.14 -9.21 -0.60
C ARG A 153 -5.92 -10.13 0.59
N TYR A 154 -6.24 -9.67 1.78
CA TYR A 154 -6.37 -10.45 3.01
C TYR A 154 -7.73 -10.13 3.62
N ASP A 155 -8.48 -11.15 4.02
CA ASP A 155 -9.77 -11.03 4.66
C ASP A 155 -9.64 -11.35 6.15
N PRO A 156 -9.67 -10.34 7.04
CA PRO A 156 -9.53 -10.58 8.48
C PRO A 156 -10.64 -11.44 9.07
N ALA A 157 -11.81 -11.54 8.42
CA ALA A 157 -12.94 -12.32 8.94
C ALA A 157 -12.74 -13.84 8.74
N THR A 158 -12.04 -14.24 7.68
CA THR A 158 -11.79 -15.66 7.36
C THR A 158 -10.33 -16.08 7.57
N GLY A 159 -9.40 -15.13 7.58
CA GLY A 159 -7.96 -15.39 7.58
C GLY A 159 -7.40 -15.78 6.21
N LEU A 160 -8.23 -15.76 5.16
CA LEU A 160 -7.84 -16.13 3.80
C LEU A 160 -7.35 -14.91 3.01
N GLY A 161 -6.52 -15.18 2.02
CA GLY A 161 -6.01 -14.20 1.08
C GLY A 161 -6.36 -14.54 -0.36
N GLU A 162 -6.19 -13.56 -1.22
CA GLU A 162 -6.33 -13.68 -2.67
C GLU A 162 -5.15 -12.98 -3.33
N ARG A 163 -4.75 -13.45 -4.50
CA ARG A 163 -3.67 -12.85 -5.28
C ARG A 163 -4.13 -12.61 -6.71
N TYR A 164 -3.81 -11.43 -7.22
CA TYR A 164 -4.11 -11.02 -8.59
C TYR A 164 -2.84 -10.50 -9.24
N ASN A 165 -2.23 -11.31 -10.11
CA ASN A 165 -1.05 -10.92 -10.84
C ASN A 165 -1.38 -9.82 -11.84
N VAL A 166 -0.44 -8.90 -12.05
CA VAL A 166 -0.57 -7.89 -13.10
C VAL A 166 -0.38 -8.58 -14.46
N PRO A 167 -1.39 -8.60 -15.36
CA PRO A 167 -1.25 -9.16 -16.70
C PRO A 167 -0.56 -8.16 -17.64
N LEU A 168 -0.11 -8.64 -18.80
CA LEU A 168 0.28 -7.75 -19.89
C LEU A 168 -0.87 -6.82 -20.30
N PRO A 169 -0.58 -5.58 -20.73
CA PRO A 169 0.75 -4.97 -20.91
C PRO A 169 1.41 -4.47 -19.61
N GLY A 170 0.74 -4.58 -18.46
CA GLY A 170 1.27 -4.15 -17.17
C GLY A 170 2.41 -5.04 -16.66
N PHE A 171 3.34 -4.45 -15.90
CA PHE A 171 4.33 -5.17 -15.09
C PHE A 171 5.02 -4.24 -14.09
N GLY A 172 5.70 -4.83 -13.10
CA GLY A 172 6.55 -4.13 -12.15
C GLY A 172 5.76 -3.30 -11.15
N SER A 173 4.80 -3.90 -10.44
CA SER A 173 4.04 -3.20 -9.41
C SER A 173 4.93 -2.56 -8.34
N ARG A 174 4.60 -1.35 -7.89
CA ARG A 174 5.24 -0.66 -6.77
C ARG A 174 4.23 -0.22 -5.71
N GLY A 175 4.19 1.05 -5.34
CA GLY A 175 3.21 1.57 -4.41
C GLY A 175 1.81 1.53 -5.00
N ALA A 176 0.83 1.36 -4.14
CA ALA A 176 -0.56 1.29 -4.49
C ALA A 176 -1.38 1.91 -3.37
N ASP A 177 -2.59 2.33 -3.70
CA ASP A 177 -3.62 2.73 -2.74
C ASP A 177 -5.00 2.27 -3.24
N ILE A 178 -6.02 2.34 -2.39
CA ILE A 178 -7.38 1.88 -2.68
C ILE A 178 -8.38 3.02 -2.61
N ASP A 179 -9.39 3.03 -3.47
CA ASP A 179 -10.49 4.00 -3.41
C ASP A 179 -11.60 3.57 -2.44
N LYS A 180 -12.58 4.44 -2.20
CA LYS A 180 -13.72 4.14 -1.32
C LYS A 180 -14.63 3.01 -1.82
N ASN A 181 -14.50 2.61 -3.08
CA ASN A 181 -15.30 1.58 -3.74
C ASN A 181 -14.60 0.21 -3.76
N GLY A 182 -13.38 0.11 -3.22
CA GLY A 182 -12.58 -1.10 -3.21
C GLY A 182 -11.80 -1.36 -4.52
N VAL A 183 -11.59 -0.32 -5.34
CA VAL A 183 -10.73 -0.40 -6.54
C VAL A 183 -9.31 -0.06 -6.15
N VAL A 184 -8.37 -0.96 -6.47
CA VAL A 184 -6.95 -0.77 -6.17
C VAL A 184 -6.26 -0.07 -7.33
N TRP A 185 -5.49 0.97 -7.02
CA TRP A 185 -4.72 1.75 -7.96
C TRP A 185 -3.24 1.58 -7.70
N VAL A 186 -2.46 1.17 -8.70
CA VAL A 186 -1.07 0.74 -8.53
C VAL A 186 -0.12 1.36 -9.54
N SER A 187 1.02 1.85 -9.06
CA SER A 187 2.13 2.29 -9.91
C SER A 187 2.80 1.08 -10.57
N LEU A 188 2.91 1.08 -11.90
CA LEU A 188 3.52 -0.01 -12.67
C LEU A 188 4.78 0.48 -13.39
N GLY A 189 5.85 -0.34 -13.34
CA GLY A 189 7.08 -0.11 -14.08
C GLY A 189 6.93 -0.17 -15.60
N SER A 190 5.78 -0.64 -16.10
CA SER A 190 5.38 -0.56 -17.51
C SER A 190 4.95 0.85 -17.96
N GLY A 191 5.07 1.88 -17.12
CA GLY A 191 4.64 3.23 -17.46
C GLY A 191 3.12 3.43 -17.41
N HIS A 192 2.43 2.61 -16.64
CA HIS A 192 0.97 2.69 -16.47
C HIS A 192 0.60 2.96 -15.01
N LEU A 193 -0.51 3.66 -14.81
CA LEU A 193 -1.30 3.54 -13.59
C LEU A 193 -2.26 2.36 -13.80
N GLY A 194 -2.06 1.29 -13.03
CA GLY A 194 -2.96 0.13 -13.04
C GLY A 194 -4.18 0.37 -12.15
N GLU A 195 -5.34 -0.01 -12.64
CA GLU A 195 -6.61 -0.06 -11.92
C GLU A 195 -7.03 -1.52 -11.81
N PHE A 196 -7.34 -2.00 -10.61
CA PHE A 196 -7.86 -3.34 -10.38
C PHE A 196 -9.19 -3.31 -9.63
N ASP A 197 -10.24 -3.79 -10.28
CA ASP A 197 -11.58 -3.91 -9.71
C ASP A 197 -11.98 -5.40 -9.60
N ARG A 198 -11.93 -5.93 -8.38
CA ARG A 198 -12.30 -7.31 -8.05
C ARG A 198 -13.73 -7.66 -8.47
N ARG A 199 -14.64 -6.69 -8.57
CA ARG A 199 -16.05 -6.92 -8.95
C ARG A 199 -16.21 -7.27 -10.43
N LYS A 200 -15.21 -6.99 -11.26
CA LYS A 200 -15.20 -7.34 -12.69
C LYS A 200 -14.80 -8.80 -12.93
N CYS A 201 -14.26 -9.50 -11.93
CA CYS A 201 -13.88 -10.90 -12.03
C CYS A 201 -15.08 -11.81 -12.33
N GLN A 202 -14.97 -12.63 -13.37
CA GLN A 202 -16.00 -13.55 -13.86
C GLN A 202 -15.76 -14.98 -13.39
N GLY A 203 -14.51 -15.35 -13.12
CA GLY A 203 -14.12 -16.65 -12.61
C GLY A 203 -14.29 -16.80 -11.09
N PRO A 204 -14.16 -18.03 -10.57
CA PRO A 204 -14.04 -18.27 -9.13
C PRO A 204 -12.87 -17.49 -8.52
N LEU A 205 -13.07 -16.95 -7.33
CA LEU A 205 -12.07 -16.18 -6.57
C LEU A 205 -11.30 -17.05 -5.55
N ASN A 206 -11.65 -18.33 -5.48
CA ASN A 206 -11.00 -19.37 -4.72
C ASN A 206 -10.96 -20.68 -5.55
N GLY A 207 -10.35 -21.72 -5.00
CA GLY A 207 -10.15 -23.01 -5.64
C GLY A 207 -8.81 -23.15 -6.37
N PRO A 208 -8.55 -24.31 -7.01
CA PRO A 208 -7.21 -24.71 -7.46
C PRO A 208 -6.60 -23.81 -8.54
N ASN A 209 -7.43 -23.05 -9.26
CA ASN A 209 -7.01 -22.14 -10.33
C ASN A 209 -6.96 -20.67 -9.90
N ALA A 210 -7.45 -20.32 -8.70
CA ALA A 210 -7.50 -18.95 -8.21
C ALA A 210 -6.16 -18.51 -7.57
N THR A 211 -5.05 -18.75 -8.28
CA THR A 211 -3.69 -18.62 -7.73
C THR A 211 -2.92 -17.38 -8.21
N GLY A 212 -3.54 -16.56 -9.06
CA GLY A 212 -2.98 -15.28 -9.50
C GLY A 212 -3.57 -14.74 -10.80
N ASP A 213 -3.73 -15.60 -11.81
CA ASP A 213 -4.02 -15.18 -13.20
C ASP A 213 -5.51 -15.31 -13.59
N HIS A 214 -6.38 -15.58 -12.61
CA HIS A 214 -7.77 -15.97 -12.81
C HIS A 214 -8.74 -14.80 -13.04
N CYS A 215 -8.28 -13.56 -12.90
CA CYS A 215 -9.09 -12.36 -13.11
C CYS A 215 -8.34 -11.27 -13.92
N PRO A 216 -7.96 -11.56 -15.19
CA PRO A 216 -7.36 -10.54 -16.06
C PRO A 216 -8.34 -9.39 -16.36
N GLU A 217 -9.65 -9.65 -16.42
CA GLU A 217 -10.71 -8.68 -16.67
C GLU A 217 -10.91 -7.65 -15.54
N GLY A 218 -10.35 -7.92 -14.36
CA GLY A 218 -10.29 -6.96 -13.25
C GLY A 218 -9.36 -5.78 -13.55
N TRP A 219 -8.41 -5.94 -14.47
CA TRP A 219 -7.37 -4.96 -14.75
C TRP A 219 -7.76 -3.96 -15.84
N THR A 220 -7.43 -2.70 -15.61
CA THR A 220 -7.42 -1.62 -16.60
C THR A 220 -6.11 -0.86 -16.48
N PHE A 221 -5.54 -0.44 -17.61
CA PHE A 221 -4.23 0.21 -17.65
C PHE A 221 -4.34 1.61 -18.25
N HIS A 222 -3.94 2.61 -17.47
CA HIS A 222 -3.95 4.02 -17.86
C HIS A 222 -2.51 4.44 -18.19
N PRO A 223 -2.16 4.70 -19.46
CA PRO A 223 -0.79 5.10 -19.84
C PRO A 223 -0.41 6.43 -19.18
N LEU A 224 0.71 6.45 -18.45
CA LEU A 224 1.19 7.67 -17.81
C LEU A 224 1.64 8.70 -18.86
N PRO A 225 1.54 10.01 -18.58
CA PRO A 225 2.06 11.03 -19.48
C PRO A 225 3.55 10.85 -19.75
N GLY A 226 3.98 11.25 -20.95
CA GLY A 226 5.39 11.23 -21.35
C GLY A 226 5.69 10.26 -22.50
N PRO A 227 6.90 10.35 -23.08
CA PRO A 227 7.28 9.53 -24.22
C PRO A 227 7.67 8.11 -23.80
N GLY A 228 7.57 7.17 -24.72
CA GLY A 228 8.20 5.85 -24.64
C GLY A 228 9.64 5.83 -25.15
N PHE A 229 10.25 4.65 -25.09
CA PHE A 229 11.51 4.41 -25.80
C PHE A 229 11.26 4.31 -27.32
N ARG A 230 12.30 4.51 -28.13
CA ARG A 230 12.20 4.44 -29.60
C ARG A 230 11.56 3.14 -30.11
N ASP A 231 11.89 2.01 -29.49
CA ASP A 231 11.44 0.68 -29.91
C ASP A 231 10.17 0.23 -29.18
N LEU A 232 9.68 1.02 -28.21
CA LEU A 232 8.44 0.83 -27.45
C LEU A 232 7.74 2.20 -27.27
N PRO A 233 7.32 2.85 -28.37
CA PRO A 233 6.74 4.19 -28.33
C PRO A 233 5.36 4.26 -27.67
N GLU A 234 4.68 3.12 -27.51
CA GLU A 234 3.38 2.98 -26.84
C GLU A 234 3.45 3.03 -25.32
N ASP A 235 4.61 2.74 -24.74
CA ASP A 235 4.83 2.79 -23.29
C ASP A 235 5.21 4.20 -22.83
N SER A 236 5.13 4.46 -21.53
CA SER A 236 5.68 5.68 -20.92
C SER A 236 6.95 5.36 -20.14
N VAL A 237 7.99 6.18 -20.29
CA VAL A 237 9.20 6.09 -19.46
C VAL A 237 9.04 6.78 -18.10
N GLU A 238 7.86 7.31 -17.78
CA GLU A 238 7.56 7.91 -16.47
C GLU A 238 7.98 6.99 -15.33
N SER A 239 8.65 7.56 -14.33
CA SER A 239 9.20 6.84 -13.19
C SER A 239 8.26 6.95 -11.99
N SER A 240 7.06 6.38 -12.11
CA SER A 240 6.16 6.29 -10.95
C SER A 240 6.72 5.34 -9.88
N TYR A 241 6.51 5.71 -8.61
CA TYR A 241 6.95 4.96 -7.44
C TYR A 241 5.78 4.60 -6.52
N TYR A 242 4.86 5.53 -6.30
CA TYR A 242 3.71 5.33 -5.42
C TYR A 242 2.46 5.96 -6.00
N THR A 243 1.32 5.35 -5.71
CA THR A 243 -0.02 5.84 -5.99
C THR A 243 -0.73 6.04 -4.67
N TRP A 244 -1.43 7.16 -4.53
CA TRP A 244 -2.29 7.51 -3.40
C TRP A 244 -3.66 7.93 -3.94
N VAL A 245 -4.75 7.56 -3.28
CA VAL A 245 -6.10 7.93 -3.70
C VAL A 245 -6.64 9.00 -2.77
N ASP A 246 -7.03 10.14 -3.33
CA ASP A 246 -7.65 11.22 -2.58
C ASP A 246 -9.12 10.90 -2.27
N GLN A 247 -9.35 10.01 -1.31
CA GLN A 247 -10.69 9.59 -0.90
C GLN A 247 -11.58 10.74 -0.38
N HIS A 248 -10.99 11.87 -0.02
CA HIS A 248 -11.63 12.94 0.75
C HIS A 248 -11.59 14.32 0.10
N ASP A 249 -11.18 14.42 -1.17
CA ASP A 249 -11.04 15.71 -1.87
C ASP A 249 -10.11 16.69 -1.12
N SER A 250 -9.02 16.17 -0.58
CA SER A 250 -7.99 16.94 0.13
C SER A 250 -7.27 17.91 -0.80
N LEU A 251 -7.10 17.56 -2.08
CA LEU A 251 -6.46 18.41 -3.08
C LEU A 251 -7.43 19.43 -3.69
N GLY A 252 -8.74 19.14 -3.74
CA GLY A 252 -9.73 19.98 -4.41
C GLY A 252 -10.01 19.59 -5.87
N LEU A 253 -9.69 18.35 -6.27
CA LEU A 253 -9.95 17.81 -7.62
C LEU A 253 -11.13 16.83 -7.67
N GLY A 254 -11.77 16.57 -6.52
CA GLY A 254 -12.82 15.56 -6.37
C GLY A 254 -12.44 14.49 -5.34
N GLU A 255 -13.43 13.71 -4.93
CA GLU A 255 -13.22 12.51 -4.11
C GLU A 255 -12.83 11.31 -4.99
N ASP A 256 -12.10 10.35 -4.39
CA ASP A 256 -11.62 9.12 -5.04
C ASP A 256 -10.74 9.36 -6.28
N ILE A 257 -9.99 10.46 -6.29
CA ILE A 257 -9.06 10.77 -7.37
C ILE A 257 -7.73 10.02 -7.14
N PRO A 258 -7.34 9.06 -8.00
CA PRO A 258 -6.04 8.43 -7.89
C PRO A 258 -4.96 9.39 -8.39
N ILE A 259 -3.93 9.58 -7.56
CA ILE A 259 -2.79 10.43 -7.83
C ILE A 259 -1.54 9.56 -7.79
N VAL A 260 -0.73 9.66 -8.82
CA VAL A 260 0.51 8.88 -8.97
C VAL A 260 1.71 9.82 -9.00
N THR A 261 2.83 9.42 -8.40
CA THR A 261 4.08 10.18 -8.49
C THR A 261 4.53 10.30 -9.97
N GLY A 262 4.85 11.51 -10.41
CA GLY A 262 5.32 11.82 -11.76
C GLY A 262 6.77 12.32 -11.73
N ASN A 263 7.70 11.43 -11.37
CA ASN A 263 9.08 11.81 -11.03
C ASN A 263 9.89 12.34 -12.21
N LEU A 264 9.59 11.93 -13.45
CA LEU A 264 10.23 12.51 -14.65
C LEU A 264 9.55 13.80 -15.11
N PHE A 265 8.45 14.19 -14.48
CA PHE A 265 7.78 15.47 -14.64
C PHE A 265 8.01 16.40 -13.44
N ASP A 266 8.90 16.06 -12.50
CA ASP A 266 9.16 16.80 -11.26
C ASP A 266 7.86 17.04 -10.46
N GLY A 267 6.96 16.06 -10.34
CA GLY A 267 5.64 16.29 -9.78
C GLY A 267 4.78 15.06 -9.49
N VAL A 268 3.47 15.24 -9.62
CA VAL A 268 2.45 14.18 -9.51
C VAL A 268 1.43 14.30 -10.66
N HIS A 269 0.78 13.19 -11.00
CA HIS A 269 -0.31 13.14 -11.99
C HIS A 269 -1.59 12.68 -11.30
N ALA A 270 -2.65 13.48 -11.35
CA ALA A 270 -3.97 13.10 -10.88
C ALA A 270 -4.83 12.65 -12.06
N LEU A 271 -5.48 11.48 -12.00
CA LEU A 271 -6.40 11.04 -13.05
C LEU A 271 -7.80 11.58 -12.76
N VAL A 272 -8.21 12.62 -13.49
CA VAL A 272 -9.50 13.29 -13.32
C VAL A 272 -10.31 13.07 -14.59
N ASP A 273 -11.51 12.48 -14.47
CA ASP A 273 -12.40 12.18 -15.60
C ASP A 273 -11.72 11.39 -16.74
N GLY A 274 -10.78 10.50 -16.39
CA GLY A 274 -10.01 9.70 -17.35
C GLY A 274 -8.85 10.42 -18.03
N GLU A 275 -8.55 11.67 -17.63
CA GLU A 275 -7.42 12.44 -18.13
C GLU A 275 -6.42 12.80 -17.02
N PHE A 276 -5.13 12.71 -17.30
CA PHE A 276 -4.09 13.07 -16.34
C PHE A 276 -3.90 14.59 -16.25
N GLN A 277 -4.08 15.13 -15.05
CA GLN A 277 -3.70 16.48 -14.65
C GLN A 277 -2.33 16.45 -13.98
N THR A 278 -1.32 17.04 -14.64
CA THR A 278 0.05 17.09 -14.11
C THR A 278 0.26 18.32 -13.21
N LEU A 279 0.61 18.08 -11.95
CA LEU A 279 1.05 19.09 -10.99
C LEU A 279 2.57 19.06 -10.87
N ARG A 280 3.22 20.02 -11.53
CA ARG A 280 4.68 20.08 -11.65
C ARG A 280 5.30 21.11 -10.70
N VAL A 281 6.41 20.73 -10.07
CA VAL A 281 7.31 21.65 -9.37
C VAL A 281 8.36 22.13 -10.37
N PRO A 282 8.39 23.41 -10.75
CA PRO A 282 9.34 23.88 -11.75
C PRO A 282 10.77 23.99 -11.21
N TYR A 283 10.92 24.24 -9.90
CA TYR A 283 12.21 24.41 -9.21
C TYR A 283 12.10 24.00 -7.73
N PRO A 284 13.13 23.39 -7.13
CA PRO A 284 14.37 22.94 -7.77
C PRO A 284 14.15 21.74 -8.69
N LEU A 285 14.89 21.67 -9.80
CA LEU A 285 14.90 20.54 -10.72
C LEU A 285 15.41 19.27 -10.03
N GLY A 286 14.88 18.12 -10.44
CA GLY A 286 15.18 16.83 -9.83
C GLY A 286 14.26 16.52 -8.64
N PHE A 287 13.00 16.96 -8.71
CA PHE A 287 12.02 16.63 -7.67
C PHE A 287 11.59 15.17 -7.82
N TYR A 288 12.10 14.32 -6.93
CA TYR A 288 11.75 12.91 -6.87
C TYR A 288 10.98 12.62 -5.58
N THR A 289 9.77 12.09 -5.67
CA THR A 289 8.92 11.68 -4.56
C THR A 289 8.70 10.17 -4.53
N LYS A 290 8.43 9.63 -3.34
CA LYS A 290 8.20 8.20 -3.08
C LYS A 290 6.86 7.88 -2.43
N GLY A 291 6.02 8.88 -2.25
CA GLY A 291 4.79 8.81 -1.49
C GLY A 291 4.42 10.20 -0.99
N PHE A 292 3.15 10.41 -0.70
CA PHE A 292 2.58 11.68 -0.30
C PHE A 292 1.19 11.42 0.25
N GLU A 293 0.63 12.40 0.97
CA GLU A 293 -0.67 12.29 1.61
C GLU A 293 -1.40 13.64 1.52
N GLY A 294 -2.73 13.59 1.57
CA GLY A 294 -3.61 14.75 1.68
C GLY A 294 -3.94 15.10 3.13
N ARG A 295 -4.24 16.37 3.38
CA ARG A 295 -4.79 16.82 4.66
C ARG A 295 -5.74 18.01 4.45
N ILE A 296 -6.85 17.98 5.19
CA ILE A 296 -7.78 19.08 5.32
C ILE A 296 -7.55 19.70 6.70
N ASP A 297 -6.85 20.83 6.73
CA ASP A 297 -6.54 21.59 7.95
C ASP A 297 -7.73 22.41 8.45
N ASN A 298 -8.50 22.98 7.53
CA ASN A 298 -9.73 23.72 7.84
C ASN A 298 -10.77 23.50 6.74
N PRO A 299 -11.84 22.73 6.98
CA PRO A 299 -12.87 22.48 5.99
C PRO A 299 -13.64 23.74 5.59
N GLU A 300 -13.66 24.78 6.43
CA GLU A 300 -14.35 26.05 6.19
C GLU A 300 -13.52 27.06 5.40
N ALA A 301 -12.20 26.85 5.25
CA ALA A 301 -11.30 27.76 4.54
C ALA A 301 -11.21 27.50 3.02
N GLY A 302 -12.10 26.66 2.48
CA GLY A 302 -12.13 26.34 1.06
C GLY A 302 -10.83 25.68 0.58
N TRP A 303 -10.25 26.22 -0.50
CA TRP A 303 -9.03 25.67 -1.11
C TRP A 303 -7.75 25.93 -0.29
N GLU A 304 -7.75 26.99 0.53
CA GLU A 304 -6.57 27.34 1.36
C GLU A 304 -6.40 26.41 2.56
N GLY A 305 -7.50 25.81 3.04
CA GLY A 305 -7.52 24.92 4.19
C GLY A 305 -7.20 23.47 3.88
N ARG A 306 -6.79 23.15 2.66
CA ARG A 306 -6.53 21.77 2.21
C ARG A 306 -5.40 21.71 1.19
N GLY A 307 -4.83 20.54 1.02
CA GLY A 307 -3.84 20.26 0.00
C GLY A 307 -3.24 18.86 0.11
N ILE A 308 -2.18 18.63 -0.66
CA ILE A 308 -1.33 17.44 -0.53
C ILE A 308 0.11 17.86 -0.20
N TRP A 309 0.77 17.06 0.62
CA TRP A 309 2.15 17.27 1.04
C TRP A 309 3.04 16.20 0.45
N VAL A 310 3.88 16.62 -0.49
CA VAL A 310 4.70 15.74 -1.31
C VAL A 310 6.17 15.88 -0.90
N PRO A 311 6.70 14.95 -0.08
CA PRO A 311 8.11 14.96 0.28
C PRO A 311 9.00 14.61 -0.90
N SER A 312 10.15 15.28 -1.01
CA SER A 312 11.24 14.82 -1.85
C SER A 312 11.93 13.62 -1.17
N GLY A 313 11.83 12.45 -1.80
CA GLY A 313 12.37 11.16 -1.35
C GLY A 313 13.64 10.71 -2.07
N ASP A 314 14.39 11.64 -2.67
CA ASP A 314 15.65 11.37 -3.35
C ASP A 314 16.70 10.81 -2.36
N ARG A 315 17.41 9.75 -2.78
CA ARG A 315 18.49 9.13 -2.01
C ARG A 315 19.83 9.86 -2.17
N THR A 316 19.91 10.75 -3.14
CA THR A 316 21.09 11.55 -3.49
C THR A 316 20.72 13.04 -3.56
N PRO A 317 20.26 13.67 -2.45
CA PRO A 317 19.79 15.05 -2.44
C PRO A 317 20.86 16.11 -2.79
N TRP A 318 22.11 15.72 -3.01
CA TRP A 318 23.20 16.56 -3.53
C TRP A 318 23.35 16.51 -5.06
N LEU A 319 22.60 15.66 -5.76
CA LEU A 319 22.57 15.56 -7.24
C LEU A 319 21.38 16.30 -7.87
N LYS A 320 20.56 16.98 -7.06
CA LYS A 320 19.51 17.88 -7.53
C LYS A 320 19.99 19.33 -7.56
N GLU A 321 19.19 20.22 -8.13
CA GLU A 321 19.47 21.64 -8.12
C GLU A 321 19.63 22.17 -6.67
N GLY A 322 20.68 22.97 -6.45
CA GLY A 322 21.14 23.39 -5.13
C GLY A 322 22.37 22.63 -4.62
N GLY A 323 22.57 21.38 -5.05
CA GLY A 323 23.80 20.61 -4.77
C GLY A 323 24.05 20.29 -3.30
N GLN A 324 25.33 20.17 -2.92
CA GLN A 324 25.75 19.84 -1.55
C GLN A 324 25.25 20.89 -0.55
N GLY A 325 24.64 20.42 0.55
CA GLY A 325 24.07 21.28 1.59
C GLY A 325 22.57 21.53 1.44
N THR A 326 21.96 21.06 0.34
CA THR A 326 20.49 21.12 0.18
C THR A 326 19.79 20.28 1.26
N LYS A 327 18.74 20.86 1.85
CA LYS A 327 17.93 20.22 2.90
C LYS A 327 16.80 19.36 2.28
N PRO A 328 16.21 18.44 3.07
CA PRO A 328 14.94 17.82 2.71
C PRO A 328 13.87 18.88 2.39
N LEU A 329 13.01 18.57 1.43
CA LEU A 329 11.93 19.45 0.96
C LEU A 329 10.61 18.69 1.06
N VAL A 330 9.56 19.39 1.49
CA VAL A 330 8.17 18.96 1.33
C VAL A 330 7.47 20.04 0.52
N VAL A 331 6.82 19.65 -0.57
CA VAL A 331 6.06 20.56 -1.43
C VAL A 331 4.59 20.46 -1.04
N HIS A 332 3.97 21.61 -0.80
CA HIS A 332 2.53 21.71 -0.55
C HIS A 332 1.83 22.14 -1.83
N PHE A 333 1.03 21.25 -2.41
CA PHE A 333 0.17 21.59 -3.54
C PHE A 333 -1.22 21.95 -3.03
N GLN A 334 -1.74 23.07 -3.52
CA GLN A 334 -3.11 23.52 -3.28
C GLN A 334 -3.75 23.87 -4.63
N MET A 335 -5.00 23.46 -4.82
CA MET A 335 -5.73 23.73 -6.05
C MET A 335 -6.84 24.75 -5.82
N ARG A 336 -6.75 25.88 -6.52
CA ARG A 336 -7.86 26.85 -6.55
C ARG A 336 -8.98 26.31 -7.45
N PRO A 337 -10.26 26.46 -7.07
CA PRO A 337 -11.37 26.04 -7.93
C PRO A 337 -11.46 26.88 -9.21
N ASN A 338 -10.93 28.10 -9.20
CA ASN A 338 -10.71 28.92 -10.40
C ASN A 338 -9.56 29.92 -10.19
N PRO A 339 -8.95 30.45 -11.26
CA PRO A 339 -7.79 31.36 -11.17
C PRO A 339 -8.03 32.67 -10.41
N LEU A 340 -9.28 33.08 -10.24
CA LEU A 340 -9.68 34.32 -9.55
C LEU A 340 -10.12 34.09 -8.11
N SER A 341 -10.07 32.86 -7.62
CA SER A 341 -10.43 32.56 -6.23
C SER A 341 -9.50 33.34 -5.30
N PRO A 342 -10.07 34.11 -4.34
CA PRO A 342 -9.28 34.91 -3.41
C PRO A 342 -8.37 34.03 -2.57
#